data_AF-A0A958MTR5-F1
#
_entry.id   AF-A0A958MTR5-F1
#
_cell.length_a   1.000
_cell.length_b   1.000
_cell.length_c   1.000
_cell.angle_alpha   90.00
_cell.angle_beta   90.00
_cell.angle_gamma   90.00
#
_symmetry.space_group_name_H-M   'P 1'
#
loop_
_entity.id
_entity.type
_entity.pdbx_description
1 polymer ?
#
loop_
_entity_poly.entity_id
_entity_poly.type
_entity_poly.pdbx_seq_one_letter_code
_entity_poly.pdbx_strand_id
1 'polypeptide(L)'
;IEPMWAYGIDPPSLDRAVMMEQLRIETLASFPADVVISELTRNGNVILSQPIVSEIKRQKKRLILIIDATTPTIPKWILSYIDGVMTDRPAWGVEQFRSPAP
;
A
#
# COMPACT_ATOMS: atom_id res chain seq x y z
N ILE A 1 14.59 -25.48 7.52
CA ILE A 1 14.43 -24.05 7.16
C ILE A 1 13.25 -24.01 6.21
N GLU A 2 12.06 -23.76 6.75
CA GLU A 2 10.88 -23.55 5.90
C GLU A 2 11.08 -22.24 5.13
N PRO A 3 10.65 -22.15 3.87
CA PRO A 3 10.82 -20.93 3.13
C PRO A 3 9.87 -19.86 3.66
N MET A 4 10.41 -18.83 4.33
CA MET A 4 9.64 -17.67 4.82
C MET A 4 9.10 -16.75 3.71
N TRP A 5 9.00 -17.21 2.46
CA TRP A 5 8.38 -16.43 1.37
C TRP A 5 6.86 -16.60 1.30
N ALA A 6 6.25 -17.35 2.23
CA ALA A 6 4.80 -17.52 2.32
C ALA A 6 4.03 -16.32 2.91
N TYR A 7 4.65 -15.16 3.15
CA TYR A 7 3.92 -13.96 3.58
C TYR A 7 3.25 -13.29 2.39
N GLY A 8 2.23 -14.01 1.91
CA GLY A 8 1.29 -13.58 0.91
C GLY A 8 0.62 -12.29 1.34
N ILE A 9 0.30 -11.51 0.32
CA ILE A 9 -0.76 -10.51 0.30
C ILE A 9 -1.79 -10.93 1.36
N ASP A 10 -2.03 -10.07 2.36
CA ASP A 10 -3.09 -10.26 3.34
C ASP A 10 -4.22 -9.25 3.04
N PRO A 11 -4.97 -9.44 1.93
CA PRO A 11 -6.14 -8.61 1.65
C PRO A 11 -7.11 -8.54 2.85
N PRO A 12 -7.39 -9.64 3.59
CA PRO A 12 -8.27 -9.57 4.75
C PRO A 12 -7.84 -8.57 5.83
N SER A 13 -6.54 -8.48 6.15
CA SER A 13 -6.08 -7.49 7.14
C SER A 13 -6.12 -6.07 6.62
N LEU A 14 -5.86 -5.85 5.32
CA LEU A 14 -6.02 -4.54 4.71
C LEU A 14 -7.50 -4.13 4.65
N ASP A 15 -8.39 -5.02 4.21
CA ASP A 15 -9.83 -4.78 4.16
C ASP A 15 -10.40 -4.50 5.57
N ARG A 16 -9.90 -5.22 6.58
CA ARG A 16 -10.23 -4.92 7.98
C ARG A 16 -9.72 -3.55 8.39
N ALA A 17 -8.49 -3.17 8.03
CA ALA A 17 -7.95 -1.86 8.34
C ALA A 17 -8.76 -0.73 7.68
N VAL A 18 -9.14 -0.90 6.40
CA VAL A 18 -10.02 0.02 5.65
C VAL A 18 -11.39 0.11 6.31
N MET A 19 -12.02 -1.02 6.64
CA MET A 19 -13.33 -1.04 7.30
C MET A 19 -13.29 -0.35 8.67
N MET A 20 -12.28 -0.64 9.49
CA MET A 20 -12.13 -0.05 10.82
C MET A 20 -11.89 1.46 10.73
N GLU A 21 -11.08 1.91 9.77
CA GLU A 21 -10.85 3.33 9.50
C GLU A 21 -12.13 4.05 9.09
N GLN A 22 -12.92 3.47 8.17
CA GLN A 22 -14.21 4.02 7.74
C GLN A 22 -15.21 4.11 8.89
N LEU A 23 -15.18 3.14 9.80
CA LEU A 23 -16.01 3.13 11.01
C LEU A 23 -15.45 4.02 12.14
N ARG A 24 -14.31 4.68 11.93
CA ARG A 24 -13.56 5.47 12.93
C ARG A 24 -13.24 4.69 14.22
N ILE A 25 -13.13 3.37 14.10
CA ILE A 25 -12.66 2.50 15.17
C ILE A 25 -11.14 2.52 15.05
N GLU A 26 -10.42 2.90 16.10
CA GLU A 26 -8.95 3.06 16.09
C GLU A 26 -8.28 1.96 15.27
N THR A 27 -7.35 2.36 14.38
CA THR A 27 -6.59 1.54 13.42
C THR A 27 -5.65 0.55 14.14
N LEU A 28 -6.20 -0.33 14.96
CA LEU A 28 -5.50 -1.36 15.72
C LEU A 28 -5.37 -2.67 14.93
N ALA A 29 -5.61 -2.65 13.61
CA ALA A 29 -5.41 -3.81 12.77
C ALA A 29 -3.91 -4.13 12.74
N SER A 30 -3.49 -5.15 13.49
CA SER A 30 -2.15 -5.73 13.36
C SER A 30 -2.04 -6.32 11.95
N PHE A 31 -1.00 -5.89 11.22
CA PHE A 31 -0.64 -6.50 9.94
C PHE A 31 0.33 -7.66 10.24
N PRO A 32 -0.10 -8.93 10.15
CA PRO A 32 0.79 -10.06 10.40
C PRO A 32 1.90 -10.15 9.35
N ALA A 33 1.62 -9.74 8.11
CA ALA A 33 2.59 -9.71 7.02
C ALA A 33 3.64 -8.61 7.22
N ASP A 34 4.88 -8.86 6.81
CA ASP A 34 5.96 -7.86 6.80
C ASP A 34 5.94 -6.95 5.58
N VAL A 35 5.26 -7.40 4.52
CA VAL A 35 5.06 -6.68 3.26
C VAL A 35 3.57 -6.62 2.98
N VAL A 36 3.05 -5.42 2.80
CA VAL A 36 1.67 -5.15 2.37
C VAL A 36 1.72 -4.81 0.90
N ILE A 37 1.00 -5.59 0.08
CA ILE A 37 0.85 -5.34 -1.36
C ILE A 37 -0.60 -4.92 -1.60
N SER A 38 -0.80 -3.74 -2.19
CA SER A 38 -2.14 -3.18 -2.37
C SER A 38 -2.28 -2.34 -3.63
N GLU A 39 -3.48 -2.34 -4.21
CA GLU A 39 -3.91 -1.33 -5.18
C GLU A 39 -4.08 0.04 -4.50
N LEU A 40 -4.02 1.14 -5.27
CA LEU A 40 -4.34 2.48 -4.76
C LEU A 40 -5.85 2.66 -4.55
N THR A 41 -6.63 2.13 -5.49
CA THR A 41 -8.09 2.18 -5.51
C THR A 41 -8.68 0.80 -5.69
N ARG A 42 -9.81 0.52 -5.05
CA ARG A 42 -10.61 -0.69 -5.24
C ARG A 42 -12.05 -0.28 -5.51
N ASN A 43 -12.63 -0.75 -6.61
CA ASN A 43 -13.99 -0.39 -7.05
C ASN A 43 -14.23 1.13 -7.10
N GLY A 44 -13.22 1.91 -7.52
CA GLY A 44 -13.29 3.37 -7.59
C GLY A 44 -13.05 4.12 -6.28
N ASN A 45 -12.91 3.42 -5.14
CA ASN A 45 -12.64 4.03 -3.85
C ASN A 45 -11.14 3.96 -3.51
N VAL A 46 -10.58 5.05 -2.99
CA VAL A 46 -9.20 5.06 -2.47
C VAL A 46 -9.15 4.23 -1.19
N ILE A 47 -8.40 3.13 -1.20
CA ILE A 47 -8.27 2.22 -0.05
C ILE A 47 -7.04 2.53 0.80
N LEU A 48 -6.05 3.25 0.25
CA LEU A 48 -4.88 3.67 1.00
C LEU A 48 -5.04 5.11 1.44
N SER A 49 -5.78 5.29 2.52
CA SER A 49 -5.89 6.58 3.21
C SER A 49 -4.62 6.86 4.04
N GLN A 50 -4.40 8.13 4.36
CA GLN A 50 -3.25 8.55 5.16
C GLN A 50 -3.16 7.85 6.54
N PRO A 51 -4.26 7.61 7.29
CA PRO A 51 -4.24 6.81 8.50
C PRO A 51 -3.72 5.38 8.29
N ILE A 52 -4.18 4.69 7.23
CA ILE A 52 -3.78 3.30 6.94
C ILE A 52 -2.29 3.25 6.62
N VAL A 53 -1.81 4.14 5.76
CA VAL A 53 -0.39 4.23 5.39
C VAL A 53 0.48 4.57 6.61
N SER A 54 0.00 5.46 7.48
CA SER A 54 0.70 5.83 8.72
C SER A 54 0.80 4.64 9.68
N GLU A 55 -0.25 3.83 9.78
CA GLU A 55 -0.29 2.64 10.63
C GLU A 55 0.67 1.54 10.13
N ILE A 56 0.68 1.30 8.82
CA ILE A 56 1.65 0.38 8.17
C ILE A 56 3.09 0.82 8.49
N LYS A 57 3.39 2.12 8.39
CA LYS A 57 4.70 2.67 8.75
C LYS A 57 5.00 2.58 10.25
N ARG A 58 4.02 2.86 11.11
CA ARG A 58 4.16 2.73 12.58
C ARG A 58 4.54 1.30 12.98
N GLN A 59 3.96 0.31 12.31
CA GLN A 59 4.27 -1.11 12.50
C GLN A 59 5.54 -1.57 11.76
N LYS A 60 6.29 -0.64 11.14
CA LYS A 60 7.53 -0.90 10.38
C LYS A 60 7.36 -1.92 9.25
N LYS A 61 6.19 -1.94 8.63
CA LYS A 61 5.87 -2.81 7.50
C LYS A 61 6.26 -2.14 6.18
N ARG A 62 6.58 -2.95 5.17
CA ARG A 62 6.85 -2.46 3.82
C ARG A 62 5.55 -2.34 3.03
N LEU A 63 5.38 -1.28 2.26
CA LEU A 63 4.23 -1.08 1.40
C LEU A 63 4.64 -1.10 -0.07
N ILE A 64 4.07 -2.03 -0.84
CA ILE A 64 4.25 -2.11 -2.29
C ILE A 64 2.90 -1.81 -2.95
N LEU A 65 2.89 -0.84 -3.87
CA LEU A 65 1.69 -0.50 -4.63
C LEU A 65 1.57 -1.32 -5.91
N ILE A 66 0.40 -1.87 -6.18
CA ILE A 66 0.03 -2.40 -7.50
C ILE A 66 -0.45 -1.23 -8.35
N ILE A 67 0.19 -1.02 -9.50
CA ILE A 67 -0.13 0.04 -10.45
C ILE A 67 -0.27 -0.57 -11.84
N ASP A 68 -1.47 -0.51 -12.39
CA ASP A 68 -1.77 -0.93 -13.76
C ASP A 68 -2.00 0.29 -14.67
N ALA A 69 -2.31 0.04 -15.95
CA ALA A 69 -2.63 1.09 -16.93
C ALA A 69 -3.85 1.97 -16.54
N THR A 70 -4.76 1.46 -15.73
CA THR A 70 -6.01 2.14 -15.32
C THR A 70 -5.87 2.94 -14.03
N THR A 71 -4.78 2.71 -13.29
CA THR A 71 -4.52 3.33 -12.01
C THR A 71 -4.37 4.85 -12.19
N PRO A 72 -5.13 5.67 -11.44
CA PRO A 72 -5.02 7.12 -11.51
C PRO A 72 -3.63 7.58 -11.06
N THR A 73 -3.32 8.84 -11.35
CA THR A 73 -2.08 9.48 -10.88
C THR A 73 -1.91 9.27 -9.38
N ILE A 74 -0.77 8.67 -9.00
CA ILE A 74 -0.45 8.41 -7.60
C ILE A 74 -0.31 9.74 -6.85
N PRO A 75 -1.02 9.95 -5.73
CA PRO A 75 -0.84 11.15 -4.93
C PRO A 75 0.59 11.30 -4.43
N LYS A 76 1.21 12.47 -4.58
CA LYS A 76 2.61 12.70 -4.15
C LYS A 76 2.88 12.31 -2.69
N TRP A 77 1.90 12.52 -1.82
CA TRP A 77 2.03 12.21 -0.41
C TRP A 77 2.25 10.71 -0.17
N ILE A 78 1.71 9.80 -0.99
CA ILE A 78 1.86 8.35 -0.78
C ILE A 78 3.22 7.85 -1.27
N LEU A 79 3.81 8.52 -2.27
CA LEU A 79 5.10 8.14 -2.87
C LEU A 79 6.24 8.15 -1.85
N SER A 80 6.19 9.00 -0.81
CA SER A 80 7.18 9.03 0.27
C SER A 80 7.03 7.89 1.28
N TYR A 81 5.91 7.15 1.24
CA TYR A 81 5.62 6.08 2.19
C TYR A 81 5.66 4.68 1.57
N ILE A 82 5.72 4.56 0.26
CA ILE A 82 5.80 3.26 -0.42
C ILE A 82 7.26 2.85 -0.59
N ASP A 83 7.50 1.55 -0.48
CA ASP A 83 8.81 0.91 -0.61
C ASP A 83 9.02 0.34 -2.02
N GLY A 84 7.98 0.32 -2.85
CA GLY A 84 8.05 -0.09 -4.25
C GLY A 84 6.72 -0.05 -4.97
N VAL A 85 6.77 -0.32 -6.28
CA VAL A 85 5.60 -0.46 -7.15
C VAL A 85 5.73 -1.76 -7.94
N MET A 86 4.65 -2.53 -8.00
CA MET A 86 4.44 -3.64 -8.91
C MET A 86 3.59 -3.14 -10.09
N THR A 87 4.15 -3.13 -11.30
CA THR A 87 3.48 -2.54 -12.46
C THR A 87 3.82 -3.26 -13.77
N ASP A 88 2.88 -3.22 -14.71
CA ASP A 88 3.06 -3.60 -16.11
C ASP A 88 3.80 -2.52 -16.93
N ARG A 89 3.98 -1.31 -16.36
CA ARG A 89 4.66 -0.16 -16.97
C ARG A 89 5.96 0.21 -16.21
N PRO A 90 7.02 -0.60 -16.28
CA PRO A 90 8.23 -0.41 -15.46
C PRO A 90 8.95 0.91 -15.71
N ALA A 91 8.98 1.40 -16.96
CA ALA A 91 9.60 2.69 -17.29
C ALA A 91 8.91 3.86 -16.57
N TRP A 92 7.57 3.86 -16.57
CA TRP A 92 6.76 4.86 -15.86
C TRP A 92 7.01 4.80 -14.36
N GLY A 93 7.06 3.60 -13.76
CA GLY A 93 7.34 3.45 -12.34
C GLY A 93 8.69 4.06 -11.95
N VAL A 94 9.72 3.82 -12.75
CA VAL A 94 11.05 4.40 -12.54
C VAL A 94 11.03 5.94 -12.59
N GLU A 95 10.25 6.54 -13.48
CA GLU A 95 10.10 8.01 -13.55
C GLU A 95 9.49 8.62 -12.28
N GLN A 96 8.47 7.95 -11.71
CA GLN A 96 7.82 8.41 -10.49
C GLN A 96 8.77 8.42 -9.29
N PHE A 97 9.68 7.44 -9.19
CA PHE A 97 10.67 7.36 -8.11
C PHE A 97 11.94 8.19 -8.35
N ARG A 98 12.23 8.57 -9.60
CA ARG A 98 13.36 9.44 -9.94
C ARG A 98 13.09 10.92 -9.74
N SER A 99 11.83 11.30 -9.60
CA SER A 99 11.42 12.68 -9.31
C SER A 99 11.00 12.79 -7.84
N PRO A 100 11.93 12.89 -6.87
CA PRO A 100 11.54 13.43 -5.58
C PRO A 100 10.97 14.84 -5.85
N ALA A 101 9.80 15.13 -5.29
CA ALA A 101 9.13 16.41 -5.51
C ALA A 101 10.11 17.59 -5.26
N PRO A 102 9.97 18.71 -6.00
CA PRO A 102 10.68 19.94 -5.68
C PRO A 102 10.30 20.47 -4.28
#